data_AF-A0A955SKY9-F1
#
_entry.id   AF-A0A955SKY9-F1
#
_cell.length_a   1.000
_cell.length_b   1.000
_cell.length_c   1.000
_cell.angle_alpha   90.00
_cell.angle_beta   90.00
_cell.angle_gamma   90.00
#
_symmetry.space_group_name_H-M   'P 1'
#
loop_
_entity.id
_entity.type
_entity.pdbx_description
1 polymer ?
#
loop_
_entity_poly.entity_id
_entity_poly.type
_entity_poly.pdbx_seq_one_letter_code
_entity_poly.pdbx_strand_id
1 'polypeptide(L)'
;MLGRCIFLVPTRRIDWPTGIGVQSKGRPLNHQFRRAIAMGSTGLSLAGVLVLGLLMPPASLAQELPSSTLYGLFSPEPLSGSSEVFGPLGFEEDSGRRRNVSRDASADEVSSFSLNWEKRPNRSYLIPALEIPLYAFLLNQFDRNFTDPEEEYRTTGHSIKENITDGKWVVDNDQFSVNQFLHPYGGTIYFGLARSASLNFWESSLATATGSLIWELAGERTRPSINDQFTTTFGGIFLGEPLFRMANLLLESAEEGEPGFWRELAAGIISPPTAFNRFVFGNRFDAIYPSHKPATFMRLQVGGTLTSGVHNVSSSVKTRGAIGDLTIRYGLPGKPGYSYSRPFDYFDFHFTAVTANAVESVNTHGLLIGNTYAASDSTRGVWGLYGSYDYINPQVFRVSTSALSLGTTWQSWLSEEVAVQGTALGGAGYGAAGSIKRTGNRDYHYGFTPQALLALRLIMGDRLMIDFTGQDYYVSGLLSSESHGRENILRGNASLTLRIIGRHGIALRYVASQRNA
;
A
#
# COMPACT_ATOMS: atom_id res chain seq x y z
N MET A 1 -20.43 8.99 -18.34
CA MET A 1 -19.42 8.46 -19.29
C MET A 1 -18.23 9.43 -19.30
N LEU A 2 -17.04 9.03 -18.83
CA LEU A 2 -15.87 9.93 -18.81
C LEU A 2 -14.69 9.32 -19.58
N GLY A 3 -13.95 10.15 -20.33
CA GLY A 3 -12.72 9.74 -21.01
C GLY A 3 -11.54 10.63 -20.66
N ARG A 4 -10.37 10.02 -20.40
CA ARG A 4 -9.12 10.73 -20.08
C ARG A 4 -8.04 10.40 -21.14
N CYS A 5 -7.14 11.33 -21.44
CA CYS A 5 -5.95 11.14 -22.27
C CYS A 5 -4.71 11.63 -21.50
N ILE A 6 -3.61 10.88 -21.51
CA ILE A 6 -2.33 11.28 -20.87
C ILE A 6 -1.24 11.42 -21.94
N PHE A 7 -0.43 12.47 -21.85
CA PHE A 7 0.80 12.68 -22.62
C PHE A 7 1.97 12.90 -21.65
N LEU A 8 3.16 12.38 -21.99
CA LEU A 8 4.38 12.46 -21.17
C LEU A 8 5.52 13.17 -21.92
N VAL A 9 6.34 13.92 -21.18
CA VAL A 9 7.48 14.74 -21.65
C VAL A 9 8.81 14.05 -21.26
N PRO A 10 9.88 14.10 -22.09
CA PRO A 10 11.08 13.28 -21.91
C PRO A 10 12.20 13.96 -21.10
N THR A 11 12.97 13.18 -20.34
CA THR A 11 14.31 13.57 -19.85
C THR A 11 15.33 12.44 -20.08
N ARG A 12 16.61 12.82 -20.24
CA ARG A 12 17.65 12.13 -21.04
C ARG A 12 18.39 10.95 -20.36
N ARG A 13 18.66 9.95 -21.22
CA ARG A 13 19.74 8.93 -21.36
C ARG A 13 20.96 8.95 -20.42
N ILE A 14 21.38 7.75 -19.99
CA ILE A 14 22.78 7.25 -20.02
C ILE A 14 22.76 5.73 -20.34
N ASP A 15 23.62 5.33 -21.28
CA ASP A 15 23.78 3.98 -21.85
C ASP A 15 24.84 3.13 -21.07
N TRP A 16 24.72 1.79 -21.15
CA TRP A 16 25.75 0.80 -20.78
C TRP A 16 26.77 0.61 -21.93
N PRO A 17 28.00 0.07 -21.69
CA PRO A 17 28.20 -1.38 -21.91
C PRO A 17 29.34 -2.09 -21.11
N THR A 18 29.22 -3.42 -21.06
CA THR A 18 30.27 -4.47 -21.02
C THR A 18 31.18 -4.64 -19.80
N GLY A 19 31.27 -5.89 -19.34
CA GLY A 19 32.03 -6.29 -18.17
C GLY A 19 33.54 -6.37 -18.34
N ILE A 20 34.22 -6.40 -17.19
CA ILE A 20 35.40 -7.16 -16.80
C ILE A 20 35.46 -7.02 -15.26
N GLY A 21 35.60 -8.13 -14.55
CA GLY A 21 35.59 -8.16 -13.09
C GLY A 21 36.81 -7.46 -12.48
N VAL A 22 36.58 -6.66 -11.46
CA VAL A 22 37.60 -6.16 -10.54
C VAL A 22 37.08 -6.33 -9.11
N GLN A 23 37.74 -7.16 -8.32
CA GLN A 23 37.51 -7.27 -6.88
C GLN A 23 37.95 -5.95 -6.22
N SER A 24 37.02 -5.11 -5.78
CA SER A 24 37.33 -4.02 -4.85
C SER A 24 37.15 -4.49 -3.41
N LYS A 25 38.26 -4.64 -2.66
CA LYS A 25 38.24 -4.70 -1.19
C LYS A 25 37.89 -3.31 -0.64
N GLY A 26 36.61 -2.97 -0.64
CA GLY A 26 36.07 -1.87 0.15
C GLY A 26 35.64 -2.41 1.52
N ARG A 27 36.23 -1.91 2.61
CA ARG A 27 35.67 -2.13 3.95
C ARG A 27 34.29 -1.46 3.98
N PRO A 28 33.20 -2.14 4.40
CA PRO A 28 31.88 -1.51 4.39
C PRO A 28 31.83 -0.40 5.44
N LEU A 29 31.41 0.79 5.02
CA LEU A 29 31.11 1.95 5.87
C LEU A 29 29.98 1.67 6.90
N ASN A 30 29.27 0.54 6.79
CA ASN A 30 28.11 0.22 7.63
C ASN A 30 28.45 -0.01 9.10
N HIS A 31 29.67 -0.42 9.45
CA HIS A 31 30.02 -0.67 10.84
C HIS A 31 30.22 0.62 11.67
N GLN A 32 30.54 1.74 11.01
CA GLN A 32 30.62 3.06 11.66
C GLN A 32 29.24 3.71 11.80
N PHE A 33 28.27 3.37 10.95
CA PHE A 33 26.92 3.93 11.02
C PHE A 33 26.13 3.37 12.22
N ARG A 34 26.28 2.07 12.54
CA ARG A 34 25.70 1.49 13.78
C ARG A 34 26.28 2.13 15.06
N ARG A 35 27.50 2.67 15.02
CA ARG A 35 28.10 3.42 16.15
C ARG A 35 27.65 4.88 16.21
N ALA A 36 27.45 5.55 15.06
CA ALA A 36 26.97 6.92 15.03
C ALA A 36 25.50 7.05 15.51
N ILE A 37 24.68 6.01 15.34
CA ILE A 37 23.30 5.96 15.84
C ILE A 37 23.24 5.58 17.33
N ALA A 38 24.21 4.82 17.85
CA ALA A 38 24.25 4.41 19.26
C ALA A 38 24.98 5.41 20.19
N MET A 39 25.76 6.34 19.64
CA MET A 39 26.48 7.38 20.38
C MET A 39 25.81 8.74 20.21
N GLY A 40 24.59 8.83 20.74
CA GLY A 40 23.83 10.07 20.88
C GLY A 40 22.96 9.97 22.12
N SER A 41 23.58 9.95 23.31
CA SER A 41 22.86 10.18 24.55
C SER A 41 22.19 11.56 24.45
N THR A 42 20.86 11.57 24.48
CA THR A 42 19.94 12.72 24.30
C THR A 42 19.70 13.15 22.83
N GLY A 43 18.75 12.47 22.17
CA GLY A 43 18.15 12.94 20.92
C GLY A 43 17.61 11.79 20.08
N LEU A 44 16.30 11.76 19.81
CA LEU A 44 15.77 10.91 18.74
C LEU A 44 16.51 11.27 17.45
N SER A 45 17.13 10.28 16.79
CA SER A 45 17.73 10.50 15.48
C SER A 45 16.66 10.95 14.49
N LEU A 46 17.03 11.77 13.49
CA LEU A 46 16.11 12.22 12.44
C LEU A 46 15.35 11.05 11.78
N ALA A 47 16.00 9.89 11.66
CA ALA A 47 15.40 8.64 11.19
C ALA A 47 14.31 8.11 12.15
N GLY A 48 14.54 8.15 13.47
CA GLY A 48 13.54 7.79 14.47
C GLY A 48 12.32 8.72 14.45
N VAL A 49 12.53 10.03 14.27
CA VAL A 49 11.44 11.02 14.13
C VAL A 49 10.64 10.79 12.84
N LEU A 50 11.31 10.49 11.72
CA LEU A 50 10.65 10.15 10.45
C LEU A 50 9.83 8.86 10.54
N VAL A 51 10.36 7.82 11.18
CA VAL A 51 9.64 6.54 11.35
C VAL A 51 8.41 6.69 12.26
N LEU A 52 8.52 7.46 13.35
CA LEU A 52 7.39 7.78 14.22
C LEU A 52 6.34 8.65 13.49
N GLY A 53 6.77 9.61 12.67
CA GLY A 53 5.87 10.44 11.86
C GLY A 53 5.12 9.66 10.77
N LEU A 54 5.69 8.56 10.26
CA LEU A 54 5.04 7.68 9.28
C LEU A 54 3.98 6.74 9.90
N LEU A 55 4.01 6.53 11.22
CA LEU A 55 2.99 5.76 11.95
C LEU A 55 1.70 6.57 12.18
N MET A 56 1.78 7.90 12.11
CA MET A 56 0.62 8.78 12.21
C MET A 56 0.04 9.04 10.81
N PRO A 57 -1.29 9.07 10.66
CA PRO A 57 -1.89 9.50 9.40
C PRO A 57 -1.44 10.95 9.10
N PRO A 58 -1.22 11.33 7.82
CA PRO A 58 -0.89 12.71 7.50
C PRO A 58 -2.04 13.61 7.97
N ALA A 59 -1.76 14.62 8.80
CA ALA A 59 -2.75 15.57 9.30
C ALA A 59 -3.55 16.26 8.16
N SER A 60 -2.97 16.33 6.95
CA SER A 60 -3.61 16.84 5.74
C SER A 60 -4.69 15.94 5.11
N LEU A 61 -4.80 14.68 5.54
CA LEU A 61 -5.86 13.74 5.09
C LEU A 61 -7.07 13.73 6.04
N ALA A 62 -6.87 14.16 7.30
CA ALA A 62 -7.94 14.29 8.29
C ALA A 62 -8.74 15.60 8.15
N GLN A 63 -8.19 16.63 7.52
CA GLN A 63 -8.88 17.88 7.27
C GLN A 63 -9.08 18.11 5.77
N GLU A 64 -10.33 17.97 5.28
CA GLU A 64 -10.76 18.69 4.07
C GLU A 64 -10.81 20.20 4.40
N LEU A 65 -9.64 20.83 4.53
CA LEU A 65 -9.58 22.29 4.67
C LEU A 65 -10.04 22.94 3.35
N PRO A 66 -10.87 24.00 3.41
CA PRO A 66 -11.21 24.78 2.23
C PRO A 66 -9.93 25.33 1.58
N SER A 67 -9.92 25.30 0.25
CA SER A 67 -8.76 25.50 -0.62
C SER A 67 -8.22 26.94 -0.64
N SER A 68 -7.62 27.41 0.46
CA SER A 68 -6.93 28.71 0.51
C SER A 68 -5.57 28.71 1.22
N THR A 69 -5.02 27.56 1.63
CA THR A 69 -3.82 27.54 2.51
C THR A 69 -2.62 26.77 1.95
N LEU A 70 -2.37 26.83 0.63
CA LEU A 70 -1.14 26.28 0.02
C LEU A 70 -0.62 27.16 -1.13
N TYR A 71 -0.44 28.46 -0.88
CA TYR A 71 0.41 29.34 -1.69
C TYR A 71 1.52 29.87 -0.80
N GLY A 72 2.67 29.19 -0.76
CA GLY A 72 3.81 29.69 0.02
C GLY A 72 5.07 28.84 0.07
N LEU A 73 5.08 27.60 -0.43
CA LEU A 73 6.23 26.70 -0.23
C LEU A 73 7.05 26.33 -1.47
N PHE A 74 6.77 26.93 -2.63
CA PHE A 74 7.61 26.74 -3.82
C PHE A 74 7.69 28.03 -4.66
N SER A 75 8.55 28.96 -4.22
CA SER A 75 9.11 30.00 -5.09
C SER A 75 10.63 29.81 -5.14
N PRO A 76 11.22 29.51 -6.31
CA PRO A 76 12.68 29.45 -6.45
C PRO A 76 13.23 30.85 -6.75
N GLU A 77 14.05 31.40 -5.87
CA GLU A 77 14.96 32.49 -6.22
C GLU A 77 16.30 31.93 -6.76
N PRO A 78 16.95 32.62 -7.72
CA PRO A 78 18.10 32.11 -8.45
C PRO A 78 19.43 32.39 -7.74
N LEU A 79 20.31 31.39 -7.67
CA LEU A 79 21.70 31.56 -7.24
C LEU A 79 22.61 31.83 -8.45
N SER A 80 23.24 33.00 -8.46
CA SER A 80 24.35 33.39 -9.32
C SER A 80 25.65 32.67 -8.93
N GLY A 81 26.42 32.24 -9.93
CA GLY A 81 27.60 31.42 -9.73
C GLY A 81 28.91 32.17 -9.44
N SER A 82 29.97 31.38 -9.26
CA SER A 82 31.34 31.74 -9.64
C SER A 82 32.15 30.45 -9.89
N SER A 83 32.86 30.49 -11.01
CA SER A 83 33.76 29.51 -11.60
C SER A 83 35.13 29.42 -10.93
N GLU A 84 35.77 28.25 -10.90
CA GLU A 84 37.22 28.11 -11.07
C GLU A 84 37.59 26.81 -11.84
N VAL A 85 38.72 26.86 -12.53
CA VAL A 85 39.15 26.07 -13.70
C VAL A 85 40.54 25.47 -13.43
N PHE A 86 40.68 24.16 -13.69
CA PHE A 86 41.86 23.35 -14.11
C PHE A 86 43.23 23.35 -13.39
N GLY A 87 43.79 22.14 -13.21
CA GLY A 87 45.25 21.87 -13.13
C GLY A 87 45.60 20.40 -12.79
N PRO A 88 46.69 19.80 -13.31
CA PRO A 88 46.62 18.48 -13.96
C PRO A 88 47.21 17.25 -13.22
N LEU A 89 46.93 16.11 -13.84
CA LEU A 89 47.37 14.73 -13.58
C LEU A 89 48.89 14.55 -13.50
N GLY A 90 49.34 13.77 -12.50
CA GLY A 90 50.70 13.22 -12.40
C GLY A 90 50.67 11.69 -12.39
N PHE A 91 51.46 11.10 -13.27
CA PHE A 91 51.81 9.67 -13.32
C PHE A 91 52.83 9.34 -12.21
N GLU A 92 52.71 8.18 -11.58
CA GLU A 92 53.84 7.54 -10.90
C GLU A 92 53.72 6.02 -11.00
N GLU A 93 54.82 5.39 -11.38
CA GLU A 93 55.02 3.97 -11.66
C GLU A 93 55.93 3.35 -10.57
N ASP A 94 55.88 2.02 -10.46
CA ASP A 94 56.83 1.13 -9.76
C ASP A 94 56.58 0.95 -8.24
N SER A 95 56.71 -0.22 -7.58
CA SER A 95 57.44 -1.45 -7.85
C SER A 95 56.90 -2.60 -6.99
N GLY A 96 57.17 -3.83 -7.42
CA GLY A 96 56.58 -5.05 -6.86
C GLY A 96 57.08 -5.51 -5.48
N ARG A 97 56.28 -6.37 -4.83
CA ARG A 97 56.79 -7.34 -3.85
C ARG A 97 55.86 -8.55 -3.72
N ARG A 98 56.32 -9.70 -4.22
CA ARG A 98 55.78 -11.04 -3.92
C ARG A 98 55.89 -11.32 -2.43
N ARG A 99 54.80 -11.81 -1.81
CA ARG A 99 54.88 -12.68 -0.63
C ARG A 99 53.93 -13.86 -0.81
N ASN A 100 54.54 -15.05 -0.85
CA ASN A 100 53.88 -16.31 -0.55
C ASN A 100 53.41 -16.28 0.91
N VAL A 101 52.16 -16.64 1.16
CA VAL A 101 51.76 -17.22 2.46
C VAL A 101 50.87 -18.43 2.20
N SER A 102 51.24 -19.46 2.95
CA SER A 102 50.84 -20.85 3.00
C SER A 102 49.34 -21.12 3.13
N ARG A 103 48.99 -22.32 2.64
CA ARG A 103 47.87 -23.13 3.13
C ARG A 103 47.99 -23.27 4.65
N ASP A 104 46.95 -22.90 5.36
CA ASP A 104 46.56 -23.59 6.59
C ASP A 104 45.06 -23.83 6.56
N ALA A 105 44.72 -25.08 6.85
CA ALA A 105 43.38 -25.58 7.02
C ALA A 105 42.87 -25.28 8.45
N SER A 106 41.55 -25.39 8.60
CA SER A 106 40.77 -25.42 9.85
C SER A 106 40.77 -24.15 10.71
N ALA A 107 39.72 -23.34 10.51
CA ALA A 107 39.06 -22.62 11.57
C ALA A 107 37.56 -22.49 11.21
N ASP A 108 36.80 -23.43 11.76
CA ASP A 108 35.41 -23.39 12.20
C ASP A 108 34.35 -22.68 11.33
N GLU A 109 33.37 -23.51 10.96
CA GLU A 109 32.02 -23.17 10.54
C GLU A 109 31.38 -22.11 11.46
N VAL A 110 31.50 -20.83 11.10
CA VAL A 110 30.45 -19.86 11.44
C VAL A 110 29.35 -20.08 10.43
N SER A 111 28.45 -21.01 10.71
CA SER A 111 27.17 -21.09 10.00
C SER A 111 26.50 -19.72 10.16
N SER A 112 26.46 -18.93 9.09
CA SER A 112 25.61 -17.76 9.04
C SER A 112 24.18 -18.27 9.26
N PHE A 113 23.63 -18.02 10.44
CA PHE A 113 22.21 -18.15 10.70
C PHE A 113 21.52 -17.13 9.78
N SER A 114 21.30 -17.51 8.53
CA SER A 114 20.40 -16.77 7.65
C SER A 114 19.05 -16.77 8.35
N LEU A 115 18.62 -15.58 8.77
CA LEU A 115 17.33 -15.38 9.39
C LEU A 115 16.26 -15.86 8.40
N ASN A 116 15.68 -17.03 8.66
CA ASN A 116 14.62 -17.58 7.84
C ASN A 116 13.26 -17.17 8.43
N TRP A 117 12.62 -16.18 7.79
CA TRP A 117 11.30 -15.70 8.18
C TRP A 117 10.25 -16.82 8.31
N GLU A 118 10.29 -17.81 7.43
CA GLU A 118 9.24 -18.83 7.33
C GLU A 118 9.28 -19.85 8.46
N LYS A 119 10.49 -20.13 8.97
CA LYS A 119 10.67 -20.90 10.21
C LYS A 119 10.18 -20.13 11.43
N ARG A 120 10.00 -18.81 11.30
CA ARG A 120 9.54 -17.88 12.35
C ARG A 120 10.25 -18.07 13.70
N PRO A 121 11.59 -18.26 13.76
CA PRO A 121 12.28 -18.50 15.03
C PRO A 121 12.18 -17.31 15.98
N ASN A 122 11.99 -16.10 15.44
CA ASN A 122 11.91 -14.85 16.21
C ASN A 122 10.48 -14.38 16.46
N ARG A 123 9.45 -15.18 16.14
CA ARG A 123 8.03 -14.83 16.37
C ARG A 123 7.81 -14.34 17.78
N SER A 124 7.13 -13.20 17.91
CA SER A 124 6.76 -12.67 19.22
C SER A 124 5.32 -12.25 19.26
N TYR A 125 4.53 -12.87 20.15
CA TYR A 125 3.20 -12.36 20.50
C TYR A 125 3.26 -11.20 21.48
N LEU A 126 4.32 -11.13 22.31
CA LEU A 126 4.47 -10.09 23.32
C LEU A 126 4.71 -8.72 22.72
N ILE A 127 5.56 -8.62 21.69
CA ILE A 127 5.87 -7.34 21.03
C ILE A 127 4.59 -6.66 20.48
N PRO A 128 3.80 -7.28 19.60
CA PRO A 128 2.57 -6.66 19.12
C PRO A 128 1.53 -6.45 20.24
N ALA A 129 1.48 -7.31 21.26
CA ALA A 129 0.61 -7.11 22.42
C ALA A 129 0.96 -5.86 23.25
N LEU A 130 2.19 -5.33 23.12
CA LEU A 130 2.61 -4.07 23.74
C LEU A 130 2.54 -2.90 22.75
N GLU A 131 2.97 -3.11 21.50
CA GLU A 131 3.01 -2.08 20.46
C GLU A 131 1.62 -1.58 20.09
N ILE A 132 0.62 -2.46 19.99
CA ILE A 132 -0.73 -2.09 19.59
C ILE A 132 -1.41 -1.18 20.63
N PRO A 133 -1.46 -1.54 21.94
CA PRO A 133 -1.96 -0.61 22.95
C PRO A 133 -1.14 0.68 23.05
N LEU A 134 0.19 0.60 22.90
CA LEU A 134 1.04 1.78 22.93
C LEU A 134 0.73 2.72 21.76
N TYR A 135 0.56 2.18 20.55
CA TYR A 135 0.16 2.94 19.38
C TYR A 135 -1.21 3.59 19.57
N ALA A 136 -2.21 2.82 20.04
CA ALA A 136 -3.54 3.35 20.34
C ALA A 136 -3.48 4.48 21.38
N PHE A 137 -2.67 4.33 22.43
CA PHE A 137 -2.43 5.39 23.40
C PHE A 137 -1.79 6.63 22.77
N LEU A 138 -0.74 6.47 21.96
CA LEU A 138 -0.06 7.59 21.31
C LEU A 138 -0.93 8.30 20.29
N LEU A 139 -1.75 7.57 19.53
CA LEU A 139 -2.73 8.13 18.61
C LEU A 139 -3.81 8.90 19.37
N ASN A 140 -4.36 8.34 20.46
CA ASN A 140 -5.27 9.07 21.33
C ASN A 140 -4.63 10.36 21.89
N GLN A 141 -3.36 10.31 22.34
CA GLN A 141 -2.68 11.51 22.81
C GLN A 141 -2.49 12.54 21.70
N PHE A 142 -2.27 12.12 20.46
CA PHE A 142 -2.23 13.02 19.34
C PHE A 142 -3.60 13.67 19.11
N ASP A 143 -4.65 12.87 18.94
CA ASP A 143 -5.98 13.37 18.62
C ASP A 143 -6.56 14.26 19.72
N ARG A 144 -6.32 13.90 20.98
CA ARG A 144 -6.68 14.70 22.16
C ARG A 144 -6.10 16.12 22.18
N ASN A 145 -4.99 16.36 21.48
CA ASN A 145 -4.31 17.65 21.49
C ASN A 145 -4.30 18.36 20.12
N PHE A 146 -4.68 17.67 19.04
CA PHE A 146 -4.50 18.19 17.68
C PHE A 146 -5.67 17.90 16.71
N THR A 147 -6.68 17.13 17.12
CA THR A 147 -7.82 16.74 16.26
C THR A 147 -9.13 17.24 16.88
N ASP A 148 -9.91 17.99 16.09
CA ASP A 148 -11.23 18.46 16.49
C ASP A 148 -12.33 17.43 16.17
N PRO A 149 -13.26 17.14 17.09
CA PRO A 149 -13.36 17.71 18.44
C PRO A 149 -12.48 16.96 19.47
N GLU A 150 -11.56 17.68 20.13
CA GLU A 150 -10.63 17.09 21.12
C GLU A 150 -11.33 16.33 22.27
N GLU A 151 -12.55 16.75 22.63
CA GLU A 151 -13.34 16.16 23.71
C GLU A 151 -13.67 14.68 23.49
N GLU A 152 -13.77 14.24 22.24
CA GLU A 152 -14.02 12.82 21.90
C GLU A 152 -12.85 11.93 22.31
N TYR A 153 -11.63 12.48 22.37
CA TYR A 153 -10.41 11.76 22.72
C TYR A 153 -9.97 11.98 24.18
N ARG A 154 -10.73 12.75 24.98
CA ARG A 154 -10.49 12.92 26.44
C ARG A 154 -10.94 11.69 27.24
N THR A 155 -10.34 10.54 26.93
CA THR A 155 -10.63 9.25 27.55
C THR A 155 -10.17 9.20 29.01
N THR A 156 -10.95 8.50 29.84
CA THR A 156 -10.68 8.29 31.27
C THR A 156 -10.96 6.84 31.64
N GLY A 157 -10.49 6.38 32.80
CA GLY A 157 -10.87 5.06 33.32
C GLY A 157 -12.38 4.86 33.46
N HIS A 158 -13.15 5.95 33.66
CA HIS A 158 -14.60 5.91 33.67
C HIS A 158 -15.18 5.63 32.27
N SER A 159 -14.78 6.39 31.25
CA SER A 159 -15.30 6.18 29.88
C SER A 159 -14.93 4.80 29.34
N ILE A 160 -13.71 4.33 29.62
CA ILE A 160 -13.27 2.98 29.26
C ILE A 160 -14.18 1.94 29.93
N LYS A 161 -14.42 2.08 31.23
CA LYS A 161 -15.30 1.17 31.97
C LYS A 161 -16.71 1.19 31.40
N GLU A 162 -17.25 2.37 31.11
CA GLU A 162 -18.58 2.55 30.51
C GLU A 162 -18.67 1.84 29.15
N ASN A 163 -17.70 2.03 28.26
CA ASN A 163 -17.65 1.35 26.96
C ASN A 163 -17.56 -0.19 27.08
N ILE A 164 -16.86 -0.70 28.09
CA ILE A 164 -16.77 -2.13 28.38
C ILE A 164 -18.08 -2.68 28.95
N THR A 165 -18.73 -1.97 29.88
CA THR A 165 -19.88 -2.49 30.64
C THR A 165 -21.23 -2.26 29.99
N ASP A 166 -21.39 -1.16 29.25
CA ASP A 166 -22.70 -0.79 28.69
C ASP A 166 -23.08 -1.64 27.48
N GLY A 167 -22.10 -2.20 26.77
CA GLY A 167 -22.30 -3.12 25.64
C GLY A 167 -23.03 -2.51 24.44
N LYS A 168 -23.31 -1.21 24.43
CA LYS A 168 -24.03 -0.51 23.36
C LYS A 168 -23.07 -0.05 22.28
N TRP A 169 -23.02 -0.82 21.20
CA TRP A 169 -22.33 -0.44 19.98
C TRP A 169 -23.26 0.29 19.02
N VAL A 170 -22.76 1.32 18.35
CA VAL A 170 -23.52 2.16 17.41
C VAL A 170 -22.90 2.13 16.02
N VAL A 171 -23.60 2.69 15.05
CA VAL A 171 -22.97 3.10 13.79
C VAL A 171 -22.77 4.62 13.91
N ASP A 172 -21.53 5.10 13.89
CA ASP A 172 -21.19 6.52 14.09
C ASP A 172 -21.63 7.41 12.91
N ASN A 173 -21.31 8.70 12.98
CA ASN A 173 -21.63 9.68 11.94
C ASN A 173 -20.38 10.34 11.32
N ASP A 174 -19.26 9.63 11.35
CA ASP A 174 -17.97 10.18 10.92
C ASP A 174 -17.92 10.38 9.41
N GLN A 175 -16.99 11.22 8.98
CA GLN A 175 -16.83 11.53 7.56
C GLN A 175 -16.43 10.28 6.77
N PHE A 176 -16.85 10.20 5.51
CA PHE A 176 -16.54 9.04 4.66
C PHE A 176 -15.04 8.75 4.58
N SER A 177 -14.19 9.78 4.47
CA SER A 177 -12.73 9.62 4.44
C SER A 177 -12.16 9.09 5.76
N VAL A 178 -12.75 9.42 6.89
CA VAL A 178 -12.36 8.87 8.19
C VAL A 178 -12.70 7.38 8.21
N ASN A 179 -13.98 7.05 8.09
CA ASN A 179 -14.49 5.68 8.20
C ASN A 179 -13.99 4.71 7.13
N GLN A 180 -13.83 5.20 5.91
CA GLN A 180 -13.53 4.36 4.75
C GLN A 180 -12.09 4.52 4.26
N PHE A 181 -11.26 5.38 4.85
CA PHE A 181 -9.83 5.43 4.52
C PHE A 181 -8.93 5.46 5.77
N LEU A 182 -9.16 6.36 6.74
CA LEU A 182 -8.31 6.42 7.94
C LEU A 182 -8.44 5.18 8.82
N HIS A 183 -9.65 4.67 9.03
CA HIS A 183 -9.87 3.41 9.77
C HIS A 183 -9.18 2.21 9.09
N PRO A 184 -9.41 1.92 7.80
CA PRO A 184 -8.62 0.91 7.08
C PRO A 184 -7.11 1.14 7.18
N TYR A 185 -6.63 2.38 7.03
CA TYR A 185 -5.20 2.71 7.16
C TYR A 185 -4.66 2.41 8.57
N GLY A 186 -5.36 2.83 9.63
CA GLY A 186 -5.02 2.50 11.02
C GLY A 186 -4.99 0.99 11.26
N GLY A 187 -5.92 0.26 10.64
CA GLY A 187 -5.93 -1.20 10.59
C GLY A 187 -4.64 -1.80 9.99
N THR A 188 -4.07 -1.16 8.96
CA THR A 188 -2.77 -1.58 8.39
C THR A 188 -1.62 -1.41 9.38
N ILE A 189 -1.71 -0.44 10.31
CA ILE A 189 -0.71 -0.24 11.35
C ILE A 189 -0.74 -1.41 12.34
N TYR A 190 -1.92 -1.74 12.88
CA TYR A 190 -2.08 -2.91 13.76
C TYR A 190 -1.66 -4.21 13.08
N PHE A 191 -2.09 -4.42 11.82
CA PHE A 191 -1.72 -5.58 11.03
C PHE A 191 -0.21 -5.65 10.85
N GLY A 192 0.40 -4.54 10.45
CA GLY A 192 1.81 -4.43 10.14
C GLY A 192 2.71 -4.64 11.36
N LEU A 193 2.34 -4.12 12.54
CA LEU A 193 3.09 -4.32 13.80
C LEU A 193 3.18 -5.81 14.16
N ALA A 194 2.04 -6.51 14.10
CA ALA A 194 2.00 -7.95 14.26
C ALA A 194 2.78 -8.68 13.15
N ARG A 195 2.51 -8.31 11.88
CA ARG A 195 3.08 -8.98 10.73
C ARG A 195 4.59 -8.85 10.68
N SER A 196 5.16 -7.70 11.03
CA SER A 196 6.61 -7.46 11.11
C SER A 196 7.27 -8.11 12.34
N ALA A 197 6.51 -8.47 13.38
CA ALA A 197 6.96 -9.29 14.51
C ALA A 197 6.96 -10.82 14.24
N SER A 198 6.98 -11.21 12.96
CA SER A 198 6.98 -12.60 12.47
C SER A 198 5.72 -13.41 12.76
N LEU A 199 4.59 -12.75 13.00
CA LEU A 199 3.28 -13.39 12.98
C LEU A 199 2.84 -13.66 11.53
N ASN A 200 2.00 -14.67 11.35
CA ASN A 200 1.41 -14.98 10.07
C ASN A 200 0.16 -14.15 9.79
N PHE A 201 -0.32 -14.20 8.55
CA PHE A 201 -1.49 -13.46 8.11
C PHE A 201 -2.69 -13.56 9.06
N TRP A 202 -3.04 -14.78 9.54
CA TRP A 202 -4.19 -14.99 10.41
C TRP A 202 -3.95 -14.52 11.85
N GLU A 203 -2.74 -14.73 12.38
CA GLU A 203 -2.33 -14.19 13.69
C GLU A 203 -2.34 -12.65 13.68
N SER A 204 -1.82 -12.05 12.61
CA SER A 204 -1.86 -10.59 12.39
C SER A 204 -3.29 -10.09 12.19
N SER A 205 -4.16 -10.86 11.54
CA SER A 205 -5.58 -10.52 11.39
C SER A 205 -6.30 -10.42 12.74
N LEU A 206 -6.04 -11.38 13.64
CA LEU A 206 -6.56 -11.34 15.00
C LEU A 206 -6.00 -10.16 15.79
N ALA A 207 -4.71 -9.84 15.61
CA ALA A 207 -4.10 -8.67 16.21
C ALA A 207 -4.74 -7.36 15.70
N THR A 208 -5.06 -7.25 14.41
CA THR A 208 -5.78 -6.09 13.85
C THR A 208 -7.17 -5.94 14.45
N ALA A 209 -7.95 -7.02 14.52
CA ALA A 209 -9.27 -7.00 15.14
C ALA A 209 -9.21 -6.57 16.61
N THR A 210 -8.17 -7.03 17.32
CA THR A 210 -7.93 -6.69 18.73
C THR A 210 -7.48 -5.23 18.89
N GLY A 211 -6.62 -4.73 18.00
CA GLY A 211 -6.20 -3.32 17.99
C GLY A 211 -7.36 -2.37 17.74
N SER A 212 -8.22 -2.69 16.77
CA SER A 212 -9.47 -1.97 16.55
C SER A 212 -10.34 -1.99 17.81
N LEU A 213 -10.52 -3.16 18.44
CA LEU A 213 -11.34 -3.26 19.65
C LEU A 213 -10.77 -2.43 20.81
N ILE A 214 -9.44 -2.38 20.96
CA ILE A 214 -8.78 -1.53 21.95
C ILE A 214 -9.05 -0.05 21.67
N TRP A 215 -8.99 0.38 20.40
CA TRP A 215 -9.33 1.74 20.01
C TRP A 215 -10.79 2.08 20.35
N GLU A 216 -11.74 1.25 19.94
CA GLU A 216 -13.17 1.49 20.20
C GLU A 216 -13.50 1.54 21.70
N LEU A 217 -12.82 0.73 22.52
CA LEU A 217 -13.08 0.68 23.96
C LEU A 217 -12.32 1.73 24.77
N ALA A 218 -11.17 2.22 24.28
CA ALA A 218 -10.27 3.04 25.08
C ALA A 218 -9.54 4.18 24.36
N GLY A 219 -9.56 4.21 23.04
CA GLY A 219 -9.07 5.31 22.21
C GLY A 219 -10.02 6.50 22.18
N GLU A 220 -11.33 6.26 22.33
CA GLU A 220 -12.35 7.30 22.29
C GLU A 220 -13.29 7.25 23.51
N ARG A 221 -13.89 8.39 23.82
CA ARG A 221 -14.90 8.56 24.87
C ARG A 221 -16.32 8.27 24.36
N THR A 222 -16.50 8.35 23.05
CA THR A 222 -17.74 8.03 22.34
C THR A 222 -18.09 6.54 22.50
N ARG A 223 -19.30 6.18 22.07
CA ARG A 223 -19.72 4.77 22.09
C ARG A 223 -18.95 4.00 21.01
N PRO A 224 -18.53 2.76 21.27
CA PRO A 224 -17.90 1.90 20.28
C PRO A 224 -18.69 1.79 18.99
N SER A 225 -18.00 1.88 17.86
CA SER A 225 -18.55 1.87 16.50
C SER A 225 -18.44 0.49 15.84
N ILE A 226 -19.59 -0.04 15.41
CA ILE A 226 -19.69 -1.32 14.68
C ILE A 226 -19.03 -1.19 13.31
N ASN A 227 -19.27 -0.08 12.61
CA ASN A 227 -18.69 0.11 11.29
C ASN A 227 -17.18 0.28 11.37
N ASP A 228 -16.65 0.97 12.37
CA ASP A 228 -15.21 1.20 12.49
C ASP A 228 -14.48 -0.06 12.88
N GLN A 229 -15.07 -0.86 13.78
CA GLN A 229 -14.56 -2.20 14.07
C GLN A 229 -14.50 -3.07 12.82
N PHE A 230 -15.50 -2.97 11.93
CA PHE A 230 -15.50 -3.72 10.69
C PHE A 230 -14.47 -3.18 9.68
N THR A 231 -14.46 -1.87 9.41
CA THR A 231 -13.63 -1.22 8.38
C THR A 231 -12.15 -1.25 8.76
N THR A 232 -11.83 -0.94 10.01
CA THR A 232 -10.46 -1.02 10.56
C THR A 232 -9.95 -2.45 10.49
N THR A 233 -10.77 -3.44 10.87
CA THR A 233 -10.37 -4.84 10.84
C THR A 233 -10.15 -5.34 9.41
N PHE A 234 -11.22 -5.41 8.61
CA PHE A 234 -11.16 -6.08 7.31
C PHE A 234 -10.47 -5.23 6.25
N GLY A 235 -10.74 -3.92 6.23
CA GLY A 235 -10.02 -2.98 5.36
C GLY A 235 -8.53 -2.96 5.68
N GLY A 236 -8.18 -2.95 6.97
CA GLY A 236 -6.80 -3.00 7.44
C GLY A 236 -6.05 -4.28 7.08
N ILE A 237 -6.69 -5.45 7.18
CA ILE A 237 -6.07 -6.73 6.79
C ILE A 237 -5.86 -6.80 5.27
N PHE A 238 -6.90 -6.45 4.49
CA PHE A 238 -6.85 -6.59 3.03
C PHE A 238 -5.96 -5.54 2.36
N LEU A 239 -5.78 -4.37 2.98
CA LEU A 239 -4.81 -3.36 2.56
C LEU A 239 -3.41 -3.62 3.13
N GLY A 240 -3.30 -4.06 4.38
CA GLY A 240 -2.05 -4.21 5.10
C GLY A 240 -1.15 -5.32 4.57
N GLU A 241 -1.69 -6.48 4.18
CA GLU A 241 -0.85 -7.57 3.63
C GLU A 241 -0.19 -7.19 2.28
N PRO A 242 -0.87 -6.59 1.29
CA PRO A 242 -0.21 -6.03 0.11
C PRO A 242 0.89 -5.03 0.45
N LEU A 243 0.64 -4.07 1.36
CA LEU A 243 1.63 -3.08 1.77
C LEU A 243 2.86 -3.76 2.38
N PHE A 244 2.65 -4.69 3.31
CA PHE A 244 3.71 -5.49 3.90
C PHE A 244 4.52 -6.27 2.85
N ARG A 245 3.85 -6.92 1.89
CA ARG A 245 4.50 -7.70 0.83
C ARG A 245 5.25 -6.82 -0.17
N MET A 246 4.72 -5.66 -0.52
CA MET A 246 5.39 -4.69 -1.40
C MET A 246 6.64 -4.10 -0.75
N ALA A 247 6.56 -3.74 0.54
CA ALA A 247 7.73 -3.29 1.30
C ALA A 247 8.82 -4.36 1.32
N ASN A 248 8.48 -5.61 1.65
CA ASN A 248 9.44 -6.71 1.67
C ASN A 248 10.00 -7.06 0.27
N LEU A 249 9.21 -6.92 -0.80
CA LEU A 249 9.71 -7.12 -2.16
C LEU A 249 10.81 -6.11 -2.53
N LEU A 250 10.69 -4.85 -2.09
CA LEU A 250 11.73 -3.85 -2.27
C LEU A 250 13.00 -4.17 -1.48
N LEU A 251 12.84 -4.66 -0.25
CA LEU A 251 13.95 -5.08 0.61
C LEU A 251 14.66 -6.32 0.04
N GLU A 252 13.91 -7.33 -0.41
CA GLU A 252 14.44 -8.60 -0.93
C GLU A 252 15.23 -8.43 -2.23
N SER A 253 14.89 -7.43 -3.04
CA SER A 253 15.53 -7.21 -4.35
C SER A 253 17.02 -6.83 -4.26
N ALA A 254 17.64 -6.82 -3.08
CA ALA A 254 19.07 -6.57 -2.89
C ALA A 254 19.83 -7.83 -3.29
N GLU A 255 20.40 -7.82 -4.51
CA GLU A 255 20.98 -9.02 -5.12
C GLU A 255 22.12 -9.63 -4.27
N GLU A 256 22.87 -8.81 -3.52
CA GLU A 256 23.91 -9.27 -2.59
C GLU A 256 24.15 -8.23 -1.45
N GLY A 257 23.34 -8.25 -0.38
CA GLY A 257 23.62 -7.44 0.83
C GLY A 257 22.40 -6.85 1.56
N GLU A 258 22.66 -6.02 2.58
CA GLU A 258 21.61 -5.23 3.24
C GLU A 258 20.95 -4.26 2.24
N PRO A 259 19.63 -4.02 2.32
CA PRO A 259 18.96 -3.09 1.42
C PRO A 259 19.56 -1.68 1.52
N GLY A 260 19.78 -1.03 0.38
CA GLY A 260 20.27 0.35 0.35
C GLY A 260 19.27 1.35 0.95
N PHE A 261 19.76 2.52 1.37
CA PHE A 261 18.96 3.57 2.05
C PHE A 261 17.62 3.87 1.37
N TRP A 262 17.59 4.06 0.05
CA TRP A 262 16.36 4.39 -0.67
C TRP A 262 15.33 3.27 -0.67
N ARG A 263 15.76 2.01 -0.57
CA ARG A 263 14.86 0.86 -0.48
C ARG A 263 14.29 0.71 0.92
N GLU A 264 15.11 0.89 1.95
CA GLU A 264 14.62 0.96 3.34
C GLU A 264 13.62 2.11 3.52
N LEU A 265 13.92 3.29 2.97
CA LEU A 265 13.01 4.44 3.02
C LEU A 265 11.71 4.15 2.26
N ALA A 266 11.78 3.65 1.03
CA ALA A 266 10.58 3.32 0.26
C ALA A 266 9.75 2.21 0.92
N ALA A 267 10.39 1.19 1.49
CA ALA A 267 9.73 0.15 2.27
C ALA A 267 9.06 0.71 3.52
N GLY A 268 9.69 1.68 4.20
CA GLY A 268 9.11 2.35 5.36
C GLY A 268 7.94 3.28 5.03
N ILE A 269 7.94 3.92 3.87
CA ILE A 269 6.78 4.70 3.39
C ILE A 269 5.61 3.76 3.05
N ILE A 270 5.88 2.60 2.45
CA ILE A 270 4.84 1.63 2.07
C ILE A 270 4.29 0.89 3.30
N SER A 271 5.17 0.50 4.22
CA SER A 271 4.80 -0.23 5.45
C SER A 271 5.57 0.35 6.65
N PRO A 272 5.05 1.43 7.25
CA PRO A 272 5.65 2.06 8.43
C PRO A 272 5.92 1.08 9.58
N PRO A 273 5.02 0.13 9.92
CA PRO A 273 5.30 -0.85 10.97
C PRO A 273 6.46 -1.81 10.65
N THR A 274 6.70 -2.10 9.37
CA THR A 274 7.85 -2.91 8.95
C THR A 274 9.15 -2.16 9.21
N ALA A 275 9.22 -0.88 8.84
CA ALA A 275 10.40 -0.06 9.12
C ALA A 275 10.59 0.17 10.62
N PHE A 276 9.52 0.42 11.38
CA PHE A 276 9.58 0.60 12.82
C PHE A 276 10.17 -0.64 13.53
N ASN A 277 9.66 -1.84 13.26
CA ASN A 277 10.14 -3.05 13.95
C ASN A 277 11.57 -3.43 13.54
N ARG A 278 11.95 -3.21 12.28
CA ARG A 278 13.34 -3.34 11.83
C ARG A 278 14.25 -2.33 12.54
N PHE A 279 13.83 -1.08 12.65
CA PHE A 279 14.62 -0.02 13.30
C PHE A 279 14.79 -0.26 14.81
N VAL A 280 13.70 -0.56 15.53
CA VAL A 280 13.70 -0.68 17.00
C VAL A 280 14.33 -1.98 17.48
N PHE A 281 14.05 -3.10 16.83
CA PHE A 281 14.49 -4.43 17.29
C PHE A 281 15.64 -5.01 16.45
N GLY A 282 16.06 -4.32 15.38
CA GLY A 282 17.20 -4.68 14.53
C GLY A 282 17.18 -6.15 14.15
N ASN A 283 18.31 -6.82 14.43
CA ASN A 283 18.58 -8.21 14.06
C ASN A 283 17.45 -9.20 14.42
N ARG A 284 16.58 -8.90 15.40
CA ARG A 284 15.44 -9.76 15.74
C ARG A 284 14.40 -9.81 14.62
N PHE A 285 14.08 -8.68 13.99
CA PHE A 285 13.05 -8.55 12.95
C PHE A 285 13.59 -8.05 11.59
N ASP A 286 14.91 -8.06 11.41
CA ASP A 286 15.57 -7.75 10.13
C ASP A 286 15.36 -8.81 9.04
N ALA A 287 14.80 -9.96 9.38
CA ALA A 287 14.47 -11.04 8.45
C ALA A 287 13.48 -10.56 7.38
N ILE A 288 13.85 -10.65 6.11
CA ILE A 288 12.99 -10.25 4.99
C ILE A 288 11.97 -11.36 4.71
N TYR A 289 10.71 -10.98 4.51
CA TYR A 289 9.67 -11.91 4.07
C TYR A 289 9.98 -12.41 2.65
N PRO A 290 10.23 -13.71 2.44
CA PRO A 290 10.62 -14.21 1.13
C PRO A 290 9.44 -14.17 0.17
N SER A 291 9.62 -13.49 -0.97
CA SER A 291 8.59 -13.43 -2.00
C SER A 291 8.43 -14.77 -2.75
N HIS A 292 9.48 -15.62 -2.72
CA HIS A 292 9.65 -16.78 -3.60
C HIS A 292 9.69 -16.40 -5.08
N LYS A 293 10.21 -15.22 -5.40
CA LYS A 293 10.39 -14.75 -6.78
C LYS A 293 9.07 -14.88 -7.57
N PRO A 294 8.00 -14.18 -7.20
CA PRO A 294 6.74 -14.18 -7.95
C PRO A 294 6.94 -13.63 -9.36
N ALA A 295 6.00 -13.89 -10.27
CA ALA A 295 5.85 -13.06 -11.45
C ALA A 295 5.14 -11.77 -11.04
N THR A 296 5.74 -10.61 -11.31
CA THR A 296 5.18 -9.31 -10.94
C THR A 296 4.98 -8.42 -12.15
N PHE A 297 4.01 -7.54 -12.06
CA PHE A 297 3.83 -6.43 -12.98
C PHE A 297 3.71 -5.15 -12.16
N MET A 298 4.43 -4.11 -12.55
CA MET A 298 4.33 -2.80 -11.95
C MET A 298 4.19 -1.74 -13.04
N ARG A 299 3.29 -0.79 -12.84
CA ARG A 299 3.11 0.37 -13.70
C ARG A 299 2.91 1.60 -12.84
N LEU A 300 3.78 2.59 -13.05
CA LEU A 300 3.63 3.94 -12.50
C LEU A 300 3.32 4.89 -13.66
N GLN A 301 2.27 5.68 -13.53
CA GLN A 301 1.86 6.68 -14.51
C GLN A 301 1.71 8.03 -13.81
N VAL A 302 2.14 9.08 -14.49
CA VAL A 302 1.89 10.47 -14.11
C VAL A 302 1.36 11.20 -15.34
N GLY A 303 0.44 12.13 -15.18
CA GLY A 303 -0.19 12.76 -16.33
C GLY A 303 -1.23 13.82 -16.01
N GLY A 304 -1.98 14.21 -17.05
CA GLY A 304 -3.14 15.08 -16.94
C GLY A 304 -4.46 14.30 -17.02
N THR A 305 -5.52 14.87 -16.45
CA THR A 305 -6.89 14.38 -16.59
C THR A 305 -7.77 15.43 -17.23
N LEU A 306 -8.77 14.97 -17.99
CA LEU A 306 -9.83 15.78 -18.54
C LEU A 306 -11.16 15.09 -18.22
N THR A 307 -12.14 15.84 -17.73
CA THR A 307 -13.51 15.39 -17.51
C THR A 307 -14.36 15.83 -18.70
N SER A 308 -14.74 14.88 -19.55
CA SER A 308 -15.46 15.15 -20.81
C SER A 308 -16.98 15.25 -20.67
N GLY A 309 -17.56 14.72 -19.59
CA GLY A 309 -19.01 14.75 -19.39
C GLY A 309 -19.41 14.36 -17.98
N VAL A 310 -20.22 15.21 -17.35
CA VAL A 310 -20.86 14.95 -16.06
C VAL A 310 -22.31 15.37 -16.17
N HIS A 311 -23.23 14.49 -15.78
CA HIS A 311 -24.67 14.72 -15.84
C HIS A 311 -25.27 14.41 -14.48
N ASN A 312 -26.35 15.11 -14.11
CA ASN A 312 -27.09 14.90 -12.88
C ASN A 312 -26.24 14.98 -11.60
N VAL A 313 -25.27 15.91 -11.58
CA VAL A 313 -24.46 16.20 -10.39
C VAL A 313 -24.85 17.55 -9.80
N SER A 314 -24.78 17.63 -8.49
CA SER A 314 -25.24 18.79 -7.72
C SER A 314 -24.10 19.77 -7.37
N SER A 315 -22.86 19.45 -7.74
CA SER A 315 -21.64 20.20 -7.44
C SER A 315 -20.86 20.56 -8.71
N SER A 316 -20.06 21.63 -8.64
CA SER A 316 -19.09 21.96 -9.67
C SER A 316 -17.96 20.91 -9.66
N VAL A 317 -17.61 20.41 -10.84
CA VAL A 317 -16.57 19.40 -10.99
C VAL A 317 -15.35 20.04 -11.65
N LYS A 318 -14.17 19.87 -11.05
CA LYS A 318 -12.91 20.25 -11.69
C LYS A 318 -12.74 19.39 -12.95
N THR A 319 -12.65 20.06 -14.09
CA THR A 319 -12.61 19.40 -15.40
C THR A 319 -11.21 19.02 -15.83
N ARG A 320 -10.17 19.55 -15.16
CA ARG A 320 -8.77 19.28 -15.44
C ARG A 320 -8.00 19.09 -14.14
N GLY A 321 -6.94 18.29 -14.20
CA GLY A 321 -6.04 18.11 -13.08
C GLY A 321 -4.82 17.27 -13.46
N ALA A 322 -3.91 17.08 -12.52
CA ALA A 322 -2.87 16.07 -12.61
C ALA A 322 -3.33 14.75 -11.97
N ILE A 323 -2.80 13.64 -12.47
CA ILE A 323 -3.01 12.27 -11.98
C ILE A 323 -1.66 11.59 -11.72
N GLY A 324 -1.60 10.86 -10.61
CA GLY A 324 -0.62 9.81 -10.36
C GLY A 324 -1.36 8.48 -10.21
N ASP A 325 -0.85 7.44 -10.83
CA ASP A 325 -1.47 6.12 -10.85
C ASP A 325 -0.42 5.03 -10.70
N LEU A 326 -0.61 4.14 -9.72
CA LEU A 326 0.26 3.01 -9.43
C LEU A 326 -0.57 1.73 -9.53
N THR A 327 -0.09 0.78 -10.33
CA THR A 327 -0.62 -0.58 -10.40
C THR A 327 0.50 -1.56 -10.06
N ILE A 328 0.25 -2.47 -9.12
CA ILE A 328 1.14 -3.58 -8.80
C ILE A 328 0.32 -4.87 -8.83
N ARG A 329 0.79 -5.86 -9.60
CA ARG A 329 0.28 -7.23 -9.57
C ARG A 329 1.40 -8.14 -9.10
N TYR A 330 1.08 -8.95 -8.13
CA TYR A 330 2.01 -9.87 -7.50
C TYR A 330 1.51 -11.30 -7.68
N GLY A 331 2.43 -12.21 -7.99
CA GLY A 331 2.12 -13.63 -8.14
C GLY A 331 1.25 -13.92 -9.35
N LEU A 332 1.57 -13.37 -10.52
CA LEU A 332 0.81 -13.65 -11.74
C LEU A 332 0.83 -15.17 -12.07
N PRO A 333 -0.33 -15.77 -12.40
CA PRO A 333 -0.41 -17.18 -12.77
C PRO A 333 0.50 -17.57 -13.92
N GLY A 334 1.04 -18.78 -13.86
CA GLY A 334 1.80 -19.36 -14.96
C GLY A 334 3.31 -19.41 -14.79
N LYS A 335 3.88 -18.84 -13.72
CA LYS A 335 5.31 -18.95 -13.42
C LYS A 335 5.65 -20.37 -12.90
N PRO A 336 6.53 -21.15 -13.58
CA PRO A 336 6.95 -22.45 -13.09
C PRO A 336 7.66 -22.35 -11.74
N GLY A 337 7.37 -23.29 -10.83
CA GLY A 337 7.99 -23.36 -9.49
C GLY A 337 7.43 -22.37 -8.46
N TYR A 338 6.50 -21.49 -8.84
CA TYR A 338 5.81 -20.60 -7.91
C TYR A 338 4.54 -21.27 -7.36
N SER A 339 4.37 -21.28 -6.03
CA SER A 339 3.21 -21.85 -5.34
C SER A 339 2.33 -20.76 -4.74
N TYR A 340 1.04 -21.08 -4.59
CA TYR A 340 0.00 -20.18 -4.05
C TYR A 340 -0.52 -20.74 -2.72
N SER A 341 0.38 -20.96 -1.77
CA SER A 341 0.07 -21.65 -0.51
C SER A 341 -0.20 -20.70 0.66
N ARG A 342 0.18 -19.43 0.55
CA ARG A 342 0.05 -18.40 1.59
C ARG A 342 -1.00 -17.37 1.15
N PRO A 343 -1.81 -16.82 2.07
CA PRO A 343 -2.67 -15.68 1.77
C PRO A 343 -1.87 -14.56 1.09
N PHE A 344 -2.43 -13.98 0.04
CA PHE A 344 -1.82 -12.97 -0.82
C PHE A 344 -0.57 -13.42 -1.59
N ASP A 345 -0.38 -14.74 -1.82
CA ASP A 345 0.55 -15.19 -2.88
C ASP A 345 0.08 -14.78 -4.28
N TYR A 346 -1.17 -14.33 -4.43
CA TYR A 346 -1.59 -13.44 -5.51
C TYR A 346 -2.27 -12.20 -4.93
N PHE A 347 -1.95 -11.01 -5.46
CA PHE A 347 -2.77 -9.81 -5.26
C PHE A 347 -2.63 -8.80 -6.40
N ASP A 348 -3.68 -8.01 -6.61
CA ASP A 348 -3.69 -6.77 -7.40
C ASP A 348 -3.85 -5.59 -6.44
N PHE A 349 -2.99 -4.58 -6.59
CA PHE A 349 -3.03 -3.34 -5.84
C PHE A 349 -3.03 -2.16 -6.81
N HIS A 350 -3.98 -1.26 -6.64
CA HIS A 350 -4.12 -0.08 -7.47
C HIS A 350 -4.36 1.16 -6.61
N PHE A 351 -3.57 2.20 -6.87
CA PHE A 351 -3.66 3.48 -6.19
C PHE A 351 -3.75 4.60 -7.24
N THR A 352 -4.74 5.47 -7.11
CA THR A 352 -4.87 6.66 -7.96
C THR A 352 -4.99 7.91 -7.08
N ALA A 353 -4.11 8.87 -7.34
CA ALA A 353 -4.16 10.20 -6.77
C ALA A 353 -4.51 11.22 -7.87
N VAL A 354 -5.40 12.15 -7.56
CA VAL A 354 -5.70 13.27 -8.46
C VAL A 354 -5.76 14.57 -7.68
N THR A 355 -5.22 15.64 -8.27
CA THR A 355 -5.25 17.00 -7.69
C THR A 355 -6.65 17.52 -7.34
N ALA A 356 -7.70 16.90 -7.88
CA ALA A 356 -9.06 17.24 -7.51
C ALA A 356 -9.45 16.78 -6.09
N ASN A 357 -9.00 15.60 -5.66
CA ASN A 357 -9.48 14.89 -4.46
C ASN A 357 -8.36 14.30 -3.58
N ALA A 358 -7.10 14.71 -3.78
CA ALA A 358 -5.90 14.10 -3.20
C ALA A 358 -5.77 12.58 -3.52
N VAL A 359 -6.55 11.72 -2.88
CA VAL A 359 -6.65 10.27 -3.13
C VAL A 359 -7.99 9.97 -3.83
N GLU A 360 -7.93 9.59 -5.11
CA GLU A 360 -9.14 9.22 -5.88
C GLU A 360 -9.59 7.79 -5.55
N SER A 361 -8.65 6.84 -5.48
CA SER A 361 -8.98 5.45 -5.19
C SER A 361 -7.80 4.64 -4.67
N VAL A 362 -8.11 3.68 -3.80
CA VAL A 362 -7.23 2.58 -3.36
C VAL A 362 -8.01 1.29 -3.51
N ASN A 363 -7.47 0.33 -4.25
CA ASN A 363 -8.12 -0.95 -4.52
C ASN A 363 -7.12 -2.08 -4.28
N THR A 364 -7.55 -3.11 -3.56
CA THR A 364 -6.78 -4.33 -3.32
C THR A 364 -7.67 -5.55 -3.46
N HIS A 365 -7.20 -6.53 -4.23
CA HIS A 365 -7.86 -7.83 -4.41
C HIS A 365 -6.82 -8.93 -4.26
N GLY A 366 -6.89 -9.72 -3.19
CA GLY A 366 -5.88 -10.73 -2.88
C GLY A 366 -6.47 -12.11 -2.63
N LEU A 367 -5.77 -13.15 -3.10
CA LEU A 367 -6.14 -14.54 -2.88
C LEU A 367 -5.92 -14.91 -1.41
N LEU A 368 -6.95 -15.25 -0.66
CA LEU A 368 -6.82 -15.71 0.73
C LEU A 368 -6.48 -17.20 0.78
N ILE A 369 -7.27 -18.00 0.09
CA ILE A 369 -7.15 -19.46 0.03
C ILE A 369 -7.58 -19.89 -1.37
N GLY A 370 -6.78 -20.73 -2.02
CA GLY A 370 -7.14 -21.21 -3.35
C GLY A 370 -6.24 -22.32 -3.86
N ASN A 371 -6.53 -22.75 -5.09
CA ASN A 371 -5.77 -23.77 -5.79
C ASN A 371 -5.44 -23.31 -7.21
N THR A 372 -4.33 -23.82 -7.74
CA THR A 372 -3.97 -23.61 -9.15
C THR A 372 -4.77 -24.54 -10.05
N TYR A 373 -4.89 -24.15 -11.32
CA TYR A 373 -5.42 -25.00 -12.38
C TYR A 373 -4.68 -24.76 -13.70
N ALA A 374 -4.75 -25.75 -14.58
CA ALA A 374 -4.30 -25.68 -15.96
C ALA A 374 -5.48 -26.05 -16.86
N ALA A 375 -6.09 -25.05 -17.50
CA ALA A 375 -7.28 -25.28 -18.34
C ALA A 375 -6.94 -25.80 -19.74
N SER A 376 -5.73 -25.50 -20.23
CA SER A 376 -5.14 -25.99 -21.48
C SER A 376 -3.62 -25.97 -21.37
N ASP A 377 -2.87 -26.44 -22.37
CA ASP A 377 -1.40 -26.32 -22.36
C ASP A 377 -0.92 -24.87 -22.24
N SER A 378 -1.71 -23.93 -22.77
CA SER A 378 -1.42 -22.49 -22.82
C SER A 378 -2.26 -21.64 -21.85
N THR A 379 -2.97 -22.23 -20.89
CA THR A 379 -3.72 -21.47 -19.88
C THR A 379 -3.43 -21.99 -18.48
N ARG A 380 -3.02 -21.08 -17.60
CA ARG A 380 -2.78 -21.35 -16.17
C ARG A 380 -3.53 -20.33 -15.35
N GLY A 381 -4.06 -20.77 -14.22
CA GLY A 381 -4.78 -19.87 -13.32
C GLY A 381 -4.75 -20.32 -11.88
N VAL A 382 -5.32 -19.47 -11.05
CA VAL A 382 -5.63 -19.71 -9.65
C VAL A 382 -7.09 -19.35 -9.42
N TRP A 383 -7.76 -20.12 -8.58
CA TRP A 383 -9.13 -19.86 -8.18
C TRP A 383 -9.28 -20.08 -6.68
N GLY A 384 -10.25 -19.43 -6.08
CA GLY A 384 -10.53 -19.59 -4.66
C GLY A 384 -11.26 -18.41 -4.05
N LEU A 385 -11.02 -18.22 -2.77
CA LEU A 385 -11.55 -17.13 -1.97
C LEU A 385 -10.59 -15.94 -1.99
N TYR A 386 -11.13 -14.77 -2.29
CA TYR A 386 -10.41 -13.50 -2.34
C TYR A 386 -10.94 -12.55 -1.27
N GLY A 387 -10.03 -11.81 -0.65
CA GLY A 387 -10.32 -10.67 0.20
C GLY A 387 -10.09 -9.39 -0.58
N SER A 388 -10.94 -8.40 -0.37
CA SER A 388 -10.88 -7.14 -1.10
C SER A 388 -11.20 -5.94 -0.25
N TYR A 389 -10.49 -4.85 -0.49
CA TYR A 389 -10.80 -3.52 0.02
C TYR A 389 -10.75 -2.55 -1.16
N ASP A 390 -11.88 -1.91 -1.41
CA ASP A 390 -12.01 -0.87 -2.42
C ASP A 390 -12.40 0.42 -1.70
N TYR A 391 -11.67 1.50 -1.95
CA TYR A 391 -12.01 2.88 -1.58
C TYR A 391 -11.98 3.70 -2.85
N ILE A 392 -13.12 4.30 -3.20
CA ILE A 392 -13.31 5.05 -4.44
C ILE A 392 -14.05 6.34 -4.10
N ASN A 393 -13.35 7.47 -4.21
CA ASN A 393 -13.86 8.80 -3.85
C ASN A 393 -13.61 9.82 -4.99
N PRO A 394 -14.24 9.67 -6.18
CA PRO A 394 -14.25 10.71 -7.20
C PRO A 394 -15.13 11.91 -6.79
N GLN A 395 -15.02 13.04 -7.51
CA GLN A 395 -15.70 14.32 -7.22
C GLN A 395 -17.24 14.30 -7.25
N VAL A 396 -17.86 13.14 -7.43
CA VAL A 396 -19.29 13.03 -7.77
C VAL A 396 -20.02 11.96 -6.97
N PHE A 397 -19.32 10.94 -6.48
CA PHE A 397 -19.87 9.88 -5.63
C PHE A 397 -18.76 9.26 -4.81
N ARG A 398 -19.13 8.49 -3.79
CA ARG A 398 -18.20 7.77 -2.94
C ARG A 398 -18.68 6.32 -2.81
N VAL A 399 -17.77 5.36 -2.87
CA VAL A 399 -18.04 3.97 -2.54
C VAL A 399 -16.83 3.33 -1.91
N SER A 400 -17.04 2.58 -0.84
CA SER A 400 -16.02 1.73 -0.25
C SER A 400 -16.64 0.43 0.25
N THR A 401 -15.86 -0.64 0.18
CA THR A 401 -16.30 -1.98 0.54
C THR A 401 -15.12 -2.80 1.02
N SER A 402 -15.33 -3.55 2.11
CA SER A 402 -14.48 -4.68 2.46
C SER A 402 -15.28 -5.96 2.28
N ALA A 403 -14.79 -6.85 1.42
CA ALA A 403 -15.61 -7.94 0.90
C ALA A 403 -14.82 -9.22 0.67
N LEU A 404 -15.55 -10.34 0.71
CA LEU A 404 -15.08 -11.65 0.30
C LEU A 404 -15.71 -12.02 -1.04
N SER A 405 -14.89 -12.54 -1.95
CA SER A 405 -15.33 -12.94 -3.29
C SER A 405 -14.81 -14.32 -3.66
N LEU A 406 -15.63 -15.12 -4.33
CA LEU A 406 -15.15 -16.28 -5.07
C LEU A 406 -14.74 -15.82 -6.46
N GLY A 407 -13.64 -16.36 -6.96
CA GLY A 407 -13.20 -15.95 -8.28
C GLY A 407 -11.96 -16.66 -8.77
N THR A 408 -11.45 -16.15 -9.87
CA THR A 408 -10.26 -16.69 -10.52
C THR A 408 -9.42 -15.58 -11.15
N THR A 409 -8.11 -15.78 -11.14
CA THR A 409 -7.15 -15.06 -11.96
C THR A 409 -6.43 -16.04 -12.86
N TRP A 410 -6.22 -15.69 -14.13
CA TRP A 410 -5.55 -16.54 -15.09
C TRP A 410 -4.65 -15.76 -16.05
N GLN A 411 -3.81 -16.52 -16.73
CA GLN A 411 -3.06 -16.09 -17.90
C GLN A 411 -3.18 -17.15 -19.00
N SER A 412 -3.48 -16.69 -20.21
CA SER A 412 -3.54 -17.47 -21.44
C SER A 412 -2.52 -16.94 -22.44
N TRP A 413 -1.65 -17.80 -22.96
CA TRP A 413 -0.74 -17.46 -24.06
C TRP A 413 -1.40 -17.85 -25.38
N LEU A 414 -1.71 -16.85 -26.21
CA LEU A 414 -2.33 -17.05 -27.53
C LEU A 414 -1.25 -17.29 -28.61
N SER A 415 -0.07 -16.71 -28.42
CA SER A 415 1.15 -16.96 -29.19
C SER A 415 2.38 -16.66 -28.31
N GLU A 416 3.59 -16.74 -28.87
CA GLU A 416 4.82 -16.35 -28.17
C GLU A 416 4.83 -14.86 -27.78
N GLU A 417 4.14 -14.02 -28.55
CA GLU A 417 4.09 -12.57 -28.34
C GLU A 417 2.77 -12.10 -27.75
N VAL A 418 1.70 -12.89 -27.80
CA VAL A 418 0.37 -12.45 -27.38
C VAL A 418 -0.11 -13.22 -26.16
N ALA A 419 -0.42 -12.50 -25.09
CA ALA A 419 -0.98 -13.06 -23.86
C ALA A 419 -2.21 -12.28 -23.39
N VAL A 420 -3.16 -13.01 -22.81
CA VAL A 420 -4.32 -12.45 -22.13
C VAL A 420 -4.22 -12.80 -20.65
N GLN A 421 -4.30 -11.80 -19.79
CA GLN A 421 -4.49 -11.98 -18.35
C GLN A 421 -5.93 -11.60 -18.00
N GLY A 422 -6.52 -12.32 -17.05
CA GLY A 422 -7.86 -12.00 -16.58
C GLY A 422 -8.04 -12.25 -15.09
N THR A 423 -8.95 -11.50 -14.50
CA THR A 423 -9.46 -11.70 -13.14
C THR A 423 -10.97 -11.54 -13.16
N ALA A 424 -11.71 -12.51 -12.62
CA ALA A 424 -13.15 -12.46 -12.47
C ALA A 424 -13.50 -12.81 -11.02
N LEU A 425 -14.14 -11.88 -10.31
CA LEU A 425 -14.53 -12.01 -8.91
C LEU A 425 -16.03 -11.71 -8.76
N GLY A 426 -16.72 -12.50 -7.96
CA GLY A 426 -18.09 -12.25 -7.54
C GLY A 426 -18.24 -12.55 -6.05
N GLY A 427 -18.86 -11.64 -5.31
CA GLY A 427 -18.90 -11.75 -3.87
C GLY A 427 -19.80 -10.74 -3.20
N ALA A 428 -19.62 -10.61 -1.89
CA ALA A 428 -20.29 -9.59 -1.11
C ALA A 428 -19.46 -9.19 0.10
N GLY A 429 -19.73 -8.00 0.61
CA GLY A 429 -19.14 -7.47 1.82
C GLY A 429 -20.07 -6.55 2.55
N TYR A 430 -19.47 -5.72 3.39
CA TYR A 430 -20.13 -4.58 3.99
C TYR A 430 -19.44 -3.32 3.45
N GLY A 431 -20.24 -2.39 2.98
CA GLY A 431 -19.76 -1.23 2.25
C GLY A 431 -20.59 0.00 2.55
N ALA A 432 -20.05 1.13 2.14
CA ALA A 432 -20.63 2.45 2.27
C ALA A 432 -20.68 3.11 0.89
N ALA A 433 -21.81 3.74 0.56
CA ALA A 433 -21.93 4.55 -0.65
C ALA A 433 -22.73 5.83 -0.39
N GLY A 434 -22.41 6.87 -1.14
CA GLY A 434 -22.99 8.19 -0.92
C GLY A 434 -22.66 9.23 -1.98
N SER A 435 -23.19 10.42 -1.76
CA SER A 435 -22.88 11.62 -2.54
C SER A 435 -22.00 12.57 -1.73
N ILE A 436 -21.38 13.56 -2.37
CA ILE A 436 -20.55 14.54 -1.65
C ILE A 436 -21.43 15.54 -0.85
N LYS A 437 -22.74 15.59 -1.11
CA LYS A 437 -23.65 16.44 -0.34
C LYS A 437 -24.26 15.64 0.81
N ARG A 438 -24.15 16.18 2.03
CA ARG A 438 -24.79 15.65 3.22
C ARG A 438 -26.31 15.67 3.08
N THR A 439 -26.92 14.48 3.12
CA THR A 439 -28.37 14.29 3.14
C THR A 439 -28.71 13.50 4.40
N GLY A 440 -29.19 14.18 5.45
CA GLY A 440 -29.44 13.57 6.75
C GLY A 440 -28.23 13.62 7.68
N ASN A 441 -28.08 12.61 8.55
CA ASN A 441 -27.00 12.57 9.53
C ASN A 441 -25.63 12.35 8.89
N ARG A 442 -25.55 11.69 7.72
CA ARG A 442 -24.34 11.48 6.91
C ARG A 442 -24.57 11.84 5.43
N ASP A 443 -23.50 11.93 4.65
CA ASP A 443 -23.54 12.06 3.18
C ASP A 443 -23.49 10.70 2.44
N TYR A 444 -23.44 9.60 3.21
CA TYR A 444 -23.41 8.22 2.74
C TYR A 444 -24.15 7.29 3.69
N HIS A 445 -24.53 6.11 3.20
CA HIS A 445 -25.15 5.05 3.99
C HIS A 445 -24.35 3.75 3.89
N TYR A 446 -24.45 2.91 4.91
CA TYR A 446 -23.87 1.57 4.92
C TYR A 446 -24.86 0.52 4.41
N GLY A 447 -24.32 -0.65 4.04
CA GLY A 447 -25.10 -1.86 3.90
C GLY A 447 -24.34 -3.06 3.38
N PHE A 448 -25.03 -4.19 3.38
CA PHE A 448 -24.58 -5.40 2.69
C PHE A 448 -24.42 -5.09 1.20
N THR A 449 -23.24 -5.40 0.66
CA THR A 449 -22.82 -4.96 -0.67
C THR A 449 -22.40 -6.16 -1.53
N PRO A 450 -23.32 -6.76 -2.30
CA PRO A 450 -22.95 -7.61 -3.42
C PRO A 450 -22.09 -6.83 -4.43
N GLN A 451 -21.07 -7.48 -4.96
CA GLN A 451 -20.14 -6.87 -5.90
C GLN A 451 -19.61 -7.87 -6.93
N ALA A 452 -19.22 -7.33 -8.08
CA ALA A 452 -18.58 -8.09 -9.13
C ALA A 452 -17.43 -7.29 -9.76
N LEU A 453 -16.38 -8.00 -10.16
CA LEU A 453 -15.23 -7.44 -10.86
C LEU A 453 -14.85 -8.32 -12.04
N LEU A 454 -14.64 -7.70 -13.20
CA LEU A 454 -14.01 -8.31 -14.36
C LEU A 454 -12.86 -7.42 -14.82
N ALA A 455 -11.63 -7.94 -14.76
CA ALA A 455 -10.44 -7.30 -15.30
C ALA A 455 -9.85 -8.17 -16.40
N LEU A 456 -9.49 -7.56 -17.53
CA LEU A 456 -8.85 -8.20 -18.68
C LEU A 456 -7.66 -7.36 -19.12
N ARG A 457 -6.57 -8.01 -19.48
CA ARG A 457 -5.41 -7.37 -20.08
C ARG A 457 -4.91 -8.18 -21.26
N LEU A 458 -4.91 -7.57 -22.43
CA LEU A 458 -4.23 -8.07 -23.61
C LEU A 458 -2.82 -7.47 -23.67
N ILE A 459 -1.82 -8.32 -23.85
CA ILE A 459 -0.41 -7.97 -24.03
C ILE A 459 0.00 -8.45 -25.42
N MET A 460 0.57 -7.56 -26.23
CA MET A 460 1.06 -7.88 -27.57
C MET A 460 2.52 -7.43 -27.71
N GLY A 461 3.39 -8.42 -27.76
CA GLY A 461 4.85 -8.28 -27.73
C GLY A 461 5.32 -7.55 -26.48
N ASP A 462 6.36 -6.75 -26.65
CA ASP A 462 6.84 -5.83 -25.64
C ASP A 462 6.23 -4.43 -25.78
N ARG A 463 5.48 -4.15 -26.86
CA ARG A 463 5.07 -2.78 -27.22
C ARG A 463 3.69 -2.37 -26.74
N LEU A 464 2.69 -3.23 -26.89
CA LEU A 464 1.29 -2.84 -26.78
C LEU A 464 0.61 -3.58 -25.65
N MET A 465 -0.17 -2.84 -24.86
CA MET A 465 -1.02 -3.41 -23.82
C MET A 465 -2.37 -2.70 -23.79
N ILE A 466 -3.44 -3.49 -23.69
CA ILE A 466 -4.82 -3.00 -23.54
C ILE A 466 -5.37 -3.58 -22.25
N ASP A 467 -5.78 -2.73 -21.32
CA ASP A 467 -6.45 -3.12 -20.08
C ASP A 467 -7.93 -2.73 -20.13
N PHE A 468 -8.79 -3.57 -19.58
CA PHE A 468 -10.18 -3.28 -19.27
C PHE A 468 -10.48 -3.74 -17.85
N THR A 469 -11.18 -2.93 -17.05
CA THR A 469 -11.68 -3.30 -15.73
C THR A 469 -13.11 -2.79 -15.60
N GLY A 470 -14.05 -3.68 -15.29
CA GLY A 470 -15.41 -3.36 -14.88
C GLY A 470 -15.64 -3.79 -13.43
N GLN A 471 -16.27 -2.92 -12.66
CA GLN A 471 -16.65 -3.14 -11.26
C GLN A 471 -18.10 -2.70 -11.08
N ASP A 472 -18.88 -3.51 -10.37
CA ASP A 472 -20.25 -3.19 -9.96
C ASP A 472 -20.38 -3.38 -8.45
N TYR A 473 -21.00 -2.41 -7.79
CA TYR A 473 -21.24 -2.38 -6.35
C TYR A 473 -22.71 -2.07 -6.09
N TYR A 474 -23.40 -2.96 -5.38
CA TYR A 474 -24.78 -2.73 -4.96
C TYR A 474 -24.85 -2.58 -3.44
N VAL A 475 -24.76 -1.35 -2.94
CA VAL A 475 -24.90 -1.07 -1.50
C VAL A 475 -26.38 -1.08 -1.14
N SER A 476 -26.83 -2.14 -0.48
CA SER A 476 -28.24 -2.33 -0.14
C SER A 476 -28.62 -1.63 1.18
N GLY A 477 -29.91 -1.56 1.50
CA GLY A 477 -30.39 -1.16 2.82
C GLY A 477 -30.33 -2.28 3.87
N LEU A 478 -29.86 -3.48 3.50
CA LEU A 478 -29.73 -4.61 4.44
C LEU A 478 -28.51 -4.40 5.33
N LEU A 479 -28.65 -4.67 6.64
CA LEU A 479 -27.62 -4.35 7.65
C LEU A 479 -27.25 -2.86 7.69
N SER A 480 -28.14 -1.99 7.19
CA SER A 480 -27.98 -0.54 7.31
C SER A 480 -28.59 -0.05 8.62
N SER A 481 -27.97 0.96 9.23
CA SER A 481 -28.57 1.74 10.32
C SER A 481 -29.61 2.75 9.82
N GLU A 482 -29.68 2.96 8.50
CA GLU A 482 -30.60 3.91 7.86
C GLU A 482 -31.74 3.16 7.16
N SER A 483 -32.96 3.70 7.26
CA SER A 483 -34.17 3.04 6.74
C SER A 483 -34.36 3.17 5.22
N HIS A 484 -33.60 4.07 4.58
CA HIS A 484 -33.73 4.42 3.17
C HIS A 484 -32.35 4.68 2.57
N GLY A 485 -31.99 3.95 1.52
CA GLY A 485 -30.70 4.08 0.84
C GLY A 485 -30.38 2.79 0.09
N ARG A 486 -30.31 2.86 -1.23
CA ARG A 486 -29.78 1.78 -2.07
C ARG A 486 -29.00 2.43 -3.18
N GLU A 487 -27.77 1.99 -3.37
CA GLU A 487 -26.93 2.54 -4.43
C GLU A 487 -26.37 1.41 -5.28
N ASN A 488 -26.57 1.53 -6.59
CA ASN A 488 -25.82 0.75 -7.56
C ASN A 488 -24.77 1.66 -8.21
N ILE A 489 -23.51 1.25 -8.15
CA ILE A 489 -22.38 1.96 -8.72
C ILE A 489 -21.63 1.04 -9.68
N LEU A 490 -21.69 1.38 -10.96
CA LEU A 490 -20.91 0.75 -12.02
C LEU A 490 -19.71 1.63 -12.34
N ARG A 491 -18.51 1.07 -12.34
CA ARG A 491 -17.27 1.73 -12.76
C ARG A 491 -16.54 0.89 -13.79
N GLY A 492 -16.26 1.48 -14.94
CA GLY A 492 -15.49 0.90 -16.04
C GLY A 492 -14.23 1.71 -16.30
N ASN A 493 -13.13 1.03 -16.58
CA ASN A 493 -11.84 1.60 -16.96
C ASN A 493 -11.29 0.86 -18.16
N ALA A 494 -10.81 1.58 -19.17
CA ALA A 494 -10.08 1.03 -20.29
C ALA A 494 -8.78 1.81 -20.49
N SER A 495 -7.66 1.13 -20.68
CA SER A 495 -6.40 1.80 -20.99
C SER A 495 -5.64 1.15 -22.14
N LEU A 496 -5.11 1.98 -23.02
CA LEU A 496 -4.18 1.62 -24.09
C LEU A 496 -2.79 2.12 -23.70
N THR A 497 -1.82 1.24 -23.54
CA THR A 497 -0.43 1.59 -23.25
C THR A 497 0.46 1.19 -24.43
N LEU A 498 1.23 2.15 -24.94
CA LEU A 498 2.25 1.94 -25.96
C LEU A 498 3.63 2.24 -25.35
N ARG A 499 4.48 1.22 -25.27
CA ARG A 499 5.89 1.36 -24.90
C ARG A 499 6.66 1.99 -26.06
N ILE A 500 7.47 2.99 -25.74
CA ILE A 500 8.25 3.78 -26.71
C ILE A 500 9.72 3.40 -26.61
N ILE A 501 10.32 3.47 -25.42
CA ILE A 501 11.73 3.16 -25.18
C ILE A 501 11.86 2.40 -23.87
N GLY A 502 12.56 1.25 -23.88
CA GLY A 502 12.84 0.49 -22.67
C GLY A 502 11.54 0.17 -21.91
N ARG A 503 11.43 0.55 -20.63
CA ARG A 503 10.20 0.34 -19.84
C ARG A 503 9.24 1.54 -19.88
N HIS A 504 9.54 2.56 -20.68
CA HIS A 504 8.79 3.81 -20.74
C HIS A 504 7.81 3.83 -21.91
N GLY A 505 6.62 4.38 -21.69
CA GLY A 505 5.56 4.43 -22.68
C GLY A 505 4.57 5.56 -22.43
N ILE A 506 3.63 5.71 -23.36
CA ILE A 506 2.48 6.60 -23.25
C ILE A 506 1.24 5.75 -23.04
N ALA A 507 0.34 6.21 -22.17
CA ALA A 507 -0.93 5.57 -21.91
C ALA A 507 -2.10 6.50 -22.17
N LEU A 508 -3.18 5.95 -22.72
CA LEU A 508 -4.47 6.61 -22.90
C LEU A 508 -5.49 5.86 -22.04
N ARG A 509 -6.22 6.54 -21.14
CA ARG A 509 -7.11 5.89 -20.16
C ARG A 509 -8.51 6.48 -20.13
N TYR A 510 -9.52 5.70 -20.48
CA TYR A 510 -10.93 6.06 -20.37
C TYR A 510 -11.54 5.50 -19.09
N VAL A 511 -12.27 6.31 -18.31
CA VAL A 511 -12.90 5.87 -17.04
C VAL A 511 -14.35 6.33 -17.02
N ALA A 512 -15.32 5.42 -17.10
CA ALA A 512 -16.73 5.76 -16.97
C ALA A 512 -17.28 5.25 -15.64
N SER A 513 -18.07 6.08 -14.97
CA SER A 513 -18.84 5.66 -13.81
C SER A 513 -20.30 6.05 -13.96
N GLN A 514 -21.18 5.24 -13.38
CA GLN A 514 -22.60 5.48 -13.23
C GLN A 514 -23.00 5.16 -11.79
N ARG A 515 -23.83 6.01 -11.20
CA ARG A 515 -24.46 5.80 -9.89
C ARG A 515 -25.96 5.91 -10.08
N ASN A 516 -26.69 4.91 -9.59
CA ASN A 516 -28.14 4.93 -9.46
C ASN A 516 -28.45 4.83 -7.96
N ALA A 517 -29.10 5.86 -7.40
CA ALA A 517 -29.36 6.01 -5.97
C ALA A 517 -30.82 6.35 -5.70
#